data_AF-A0A8S9IGA1-F1
#
_entry.id   AF-A0A8S9IGA1-F1
#
_cell.length_a   1.000
_cell.length_b   1.000
_cell.length_c   1.000
_cell.angle_alpha   90.00
_cell.angle_beta   90.00
_cell.angle_gamma   90.00
#
_symmetry.space_group_name_H-M   'P 1'
#
loop_
_entity.id
_entity.type
_entity.pdbx_description
1 polymer ?
#
loop_
_entity_poly.entity_id
_entity_poly.type
_entity_poly.pdbx_seq_one_letter_code
_entity_poly.pdbx_strand_id
1 'polypeptide(L)'
;MQYCRIQRTTKRNYIPEKGQTAENEDLIIVHEALNFGDCHLSIAIPNYGIYENINSLKELAEMPQWSEERPLRVATGFTYLGPKFMEENGIKHVTFSTADGALEAAPAMGIADCILDIVSSGTTLKENNLKEIEGGVVLESQAALVASRRALTERKGALNTVHEILERLEAHLKADGQFTVVANMRGNSAQEVAERVLS
;
A
#
# COMPACT_ATOMS: atom_id res chain seq x y z
N MET A 1 5.81 14.19 -10.70
CA MET A 1 5.15 12.89 -10.96
C MET A 1 4.38 12.52 -9.72
N GLN A 2 3.05 12.57 -9.77
CA GLN A 2 2.20 12.24 -8.63
C GLN A 2 1.93 10.74 -8.70
N TYR A 3 2.65 9.97 -7.89
CA TYR A 3 2.43 8.53 -7.79
C TYR A 3 1.00 8.31 -7.27
N CYS A 4 0.13 7.75 -8.11
CA CYS A 4 -1.15 7.24 -7.66
C CYS A 4 -0.90 5.85 -7.07
N ARG A 5 -0.98 5.75 -5.74
CA ARG A 5 -0.78 4.53 -4.97
C ARG A 5 -2.13 3.84 -4.86
N ILE A 6 -2.24 2.60 -5.33
CA ILE A 6 -3.52 1.88 -5.44
C ILE A 6 -3.63 0.88 -4.31
N GLN A 7 -4.84 0.85 -3.76
CA GLN A 7 -5.22 0.06 -2.59
C GLN A 7 -5.68 -1.33 -2.98
N ARG A 8 -5.23 -2.35 -2.25
CA ARG A 8 -5.95 -3.61 -2.09
C ARG A 8 -6.62 -3.57 -0.72
N THR A 9 -7.90 -3.22 -0.69
CA THR A 9 -8.78 -3.58 0.42
C THR A 9 -9.67 -4.74 -0.04
N THR A 10 -10.11 -5.58 0.91
CA THR A 10 -11.05 -6.68 0.69
C THR A 10 -12.41 -6.25 0.07
N LYS A 11 -12.61 -4.95 -0.16
CA LYS A 11 -13.71 -4.36 -0.91
C LYS A 11 -13.16 -3.31 -1.90
N ARG A 12 -13.05 -3.67 -3.19
CA ARG A 12 -13.01 -2.91 -4.47
C ARG A 12 -13.06 -1.36 -4.51
N ASN A 13 -12.64 -0.62 -3.49
CA ASN A 13 -12.82 0.82 -3.39
C ASN A 13 -11.46 1.51 -3.20
N TYR A 14 -11.20 2.52 -4.03
CA TYR A 14 -10.07 3.44 -3.88
C TYR A 14 -10.47 4.60 -2.98
N ILE A 15 -9.66 4.86 -1.96
CA ILE A 15 -9.83 5.93 -0.97
C ILE A 15 -8.63 6.87 -1.09
N PRO A 16 -8.73 8.00 -1.79
CA PRO A 16 -7.63 8.96 -1.83
C PRO A 16 -7.39 9.56 -0.45
N GLU A 17 -6.15 9.54 0.03
CA GLU A 17 -5.75 10.32 1.21
C GLU A 17 -5.89 11.83 0.96
N LYS A 18 -5.61 12.27 -0.27
CA LYS A 18 -5.90 13.64 -0.74
C LYS A 18 -7.19 13.65 -1.56
N GLY A 19 -8.32 13.88 -0.89
CA GLY A 19 -9.62 14.05 -1.54
C GLY A 19 -10.75 13.61 -0.63
N GLN A 20 -11.56 14.58 -0.18
CA GLN A 20 -12.73 14.42 0.68
C GLN A 20 -13.64 13.23 0.33
N THR A 21 -14.01 12.45 1.36
CA THR A 21 -15.33 11.87 1.76
C THR A 21 -16.35 11.35 0.74
N ALA A 22 -16.09 11.36 -0.56
CA ALA A 22 -16.97 10.75 -1.56
C ALA A 22 -16.13 9.81 -2.40
N GLU A 23 -16.69 8.64 -2.72
CA GLU A 23 -16.24 7.84 -3.85
C GLU A 23 -16.09 8.79 -5.04
N ASN A 24 -14.85 9.15 -5.38
CA ASN A 24 -14.62 10.04 -6.50
C ASN A 24 -14.89 9.22 -7.75
N GLU A 25 -16.14 9.19 -8.20
CA GLU A 25 -16.58 8.45 -9.38
C GLU A 25 -15.82 8.84 -10.66
N ASP A 26 -15.14 10.00 -10.62
CA ASP A 26 -14.26 10.44 -11.69
C ASP A 26 -12.95 9.63 -11.72
N LEU A 27 -12.44 9.11 -10.62
CA LEU A 27 -11.22 8.30 -10.66
C LEU A 27 -11.55 6.85 -11.01
N ILE A 28 -10.95 6.35 -12.09
CA ILE A 28 -11.09 4.97 -12.55
C ILE A 28 -9.74 4.27 -12.43
N ILE A 29 -9.74 3.08 -11.82
CA ILE A 29 -8.61 2.16 -11.88
C ILE A 29 -8.66 1.45 -13.24
N VAL A 30 -7.65 1.69 -14.07
CA VAL A 30 -7.52 1.10 -15.41
C VAL A 30 -6.77 -0.23 -15.33
N HIS A 31 -5.72 -0.30 -14.51
CA HIS A 31 -4.99 -1.53 -14.19
C HIS A 31 -4.71 -1.56 -12.70
N GLU A 32 -5.03 -2.64 -12.00
CA GLU A 32 -5.01 -2.69 -10.52
C GLU A 32 -3.67 -3.09 -9.90
N ALA A 33 -2.81 -3.77 -10.66
CA ALA A 33 -1.59 -4.36 -10.11
C ALA A 33 -0.42 -4.31 -11.10
N LEU A 34 0.45 -3.31 -11.01
CA LEU A 34 1.63 -3.22 -11.88
C LEU A 34 2.84 -4.01 -11.37
N ASN A 35 2.69 -4.79 -10.29
CA ASN A 35 3.74 -5.63 -9.71
C ASN A 35 5.02 -4.86 -9.34
N PHE A 36 4.89 -3.60 -8.92
CA PHE A 36 5.98 -2.84 -8.32
C PHE A 36 5.45 -1.86 -7.28
N GLY A 37 6.35 -1.41 -6.40
CA GLY A 37 5.99 -0.47 -5.33
C GLY A 37 5.11 -1.09 -4.26
N ASP A 38 5.23 -2.40 -4.04
CA ASP A 38 4.54 -3.12 -2.98
C ASP A 38 4.89 -2.53 -1.61
N CYS A 39 3.85 -2.16 -0.90
CA CYS A 39 3.92 -1.59 0.44
C CYS A 39 2.55 -1.69 1.11
N HIS A 40 2.51 -1.46 2.41
CA HIS A 40 1.28 -1.41 3.17
C HIS A 40 1.33 -0.24 4.15
N LEU A 41 0.17 0.32 4.45
CA LEU A 41 0.05 1.36 5.47
C LEU A 41 -0.20 0.66 6.80
N SER A 42 0.64 0.91 7.80
CA SER A 42 0.61 0.13 9.05
C SER A 42 0.89 1.00 10.26
N ILE A 43 0.28 0.62 11.39
CA ILE A 43 0.64 1.17 12.70
C ILE A 43 1.93 0.51 13.17
N ALA A 44 2.90 1.33 13.55
CA ALA A 44 4.12 0.87 14.19
C ALA A 44 4.29 1.51 15.57
N ILE A 45 4.60 0.66 16.56
CA ILE A 45 4.82 1.04 17.96
C ILE A 45 6.27 0.75 18.37
N PRO A 46 6.80 1.39 19.43
CA PRO A 46 8.12 1.06 19.95
C PRO A 46 8.26 -0.42 20.36
N ASN A 47 9.45 -0.99 20.16
CA ASN A 47 9.77 -2.37 20.57
C ASN A 47 9.89 -2.54 22.09
N TYR A 48 10.16 -1.46 22.81
CA TYR A 48 10.56 -1.51 24.22
C TYR A 48 9.65 -0.66 25.10
N GLY A 49 9.79 -0.83 26.42
CA GLY A 49 9.05 -0.09 27.42
C GLY A 49 7.63 -0.62 27.55
N ILE A 50 6.64 0.28 27.62
CA ILE A 50 5.24 -0.10 27.84
C ILE A 50 4.61 -0.90 26.68
N TYR A 51 5.31 -0.96 25.53
CA TYR A 51 4.86 -1.64 24.31
C TYR A 51 5.50 -3.01 24.07
N GLU A 52 6.43 -3.43 24.95
CA GLU A 52 7.21 -4.65 24.78
C GLU A 52 6.32 -5.89 24.61
N ASN A 53 5.25 -5.98 25.41
CA ASN A 53 4.27 -7.07 25.38
C ASN A 53 3.01 -6.77 24.55
N ILE A 54 2.99 -5.66 23.81
CA ILE A 54 1.87 -5.29 22.94
C ILE A 54 2.19 -5.77 21.52
N ASN A 55 1.40 -6.70 21.00
CA ASN A 55 1.60 -7.34 19.70
C ASN A 55 0.36 -7.27 18.80
N SER A 56 -0.77 -6.79 19.30
CA SER A 56 -1.98 -6.57 18.50
C SER A 56 -2.58 -5.17 18.68
N LEU A 57 -3.34 -4.71 17.68
CA LEU A 57 -4.08 -3.46 17.75
C LEU A 57 -5.06 -3.44 18.92
N LYS A 58 -5.66 -4.60 19.23
CA LYS A 58 -6.59 -4.75 20.36
C LYS A 58 -5.88 -4.52 21.70
N GLU A 59 -4.71 -5.12 21.90
CA GLU A 59 -3.91 -4.91 23.11
C GLU A 59 -3.48 -3.45 23.24
N LEU A 60 -3.12 -2.79 22.14
CA LEU A 60 -2.83 -1.36 22.13
C LEU A 60 -4.05 -0.52 22.54
N ALA A 61 -5.23 -0.86 22.05
CA ALA A 61 -6.49 -0.16 22.35
C ALA A 61 -6.93 -0.33 23.81
N GLU A 62 -6.67 -1.50 24.41
CA GLU A 62 -7.06 -1.86 25.78
C GLU A 62 -6.08 -1.33 26.85
N MET A 63 -5.00 -0.64 26.46
CA MET A 63 -4.06 -0.08 27.43
C MET A 63 -4.76 0.96 28.33
N PRO A 64 -4.59 0.88 29.66
CA PRO A 64 -5.36 1.68 30.63
C PRO A 64 -5.01 3.17 30.65
N GLN A 65 -3.89 3.55 30.02
CA GLN A 65 -3.40 4.93 30.03
C GLN A 65 -4.09 5.86 29.03
N TRP A 66 -4.86 5.30 28.09
CA TRP A 66 -5.55 6.09 27.07
C TRP A 66 -6.84 6.66 27.63
N SER A 67 -6.87 7.98 27.78
CA SER A 67 -8.02 8.73 28.27
C SER A 67 -8.19 10.02 27.48
N GLU A 68 -9.26 10.77 27.74
CA GLU A 68 -9.45 12.10 27.15
C GLU A 68 -8.31 13.06 27.52
N GLU A 69 -7.72 12.91 28.72
CA GLU A 69 -6.60 13.72 29.21
C GLU A 69 -5.24 13.25 28.67
N ARG A 70 -5.13 11.96 28.32
CA ARG A 70 -3.93 11.35 27.74
C ARG A 70 -4.29 10.45 26.56
N PRO A 71 -4.62 11.04 25.40
CA PRO A 71 -4.92 10.27 24.20
C PRO A 71 -3.66 9.60 23.65
N LEU A 72 -3.84 8.49 22.93
CA LEU A 72 -2.80 7.88 22.10
C LEU A 72 -2.39 8.87 21.01
N ARG A 73 -1.12 9.30 21.00
CA ARG A 73 -0.61 10.24 20.00
C ARG A 73 -0.05 9.48 18.82
N VAL A 74 -0.60 9.71 17.63
CA VAL A 74 -0.21 9.04 16.40
C VAL A 74 0.41 10.06 15.46
N ALA A 75 1.69 9.88 15.10
CA ALA A 75 2.30 10.68 14.05
C ALA A 75 1.99 10.07 12.68
N THR A 76 1.42 10.86 11.77
CA THR A 76 1.09 10.39 10.42
C THR A 76 0.96 11.51 9.40
N GLY A 77 1.28 11.20 8.15
CA GLY A 77 0.88 12.03 7.00
C GLY A 77 -0.54 11.74 6.50
N PHE A 78 -1.23 10.74 7.08
CA PHE A 78 -2.54 10.25 6.66
C PHE A 78 -3.65 10.77 7.56
N THR A 79 -4.06 12.03 7.33
CA THR A 79 -5.06 12.75 8.11
C THR A 79 -6.49 12.27 7.92
N TYR A 80 -6.80 11.52 6.86
CA TYR A 80 -8.11 10.92 6.65
C TYR A 80 -8.13 9.43 7.04
N LEU A 81 -7.19 8.64 6.52
CA LEU A 81 -7.18 7.19 6.77
C LEU A 81 -6.88 6.85 8.24
N GLY A 82 -6.01 7.62 8.91
CA GLY A 82 -5.68 7.39 10.31
C GLY A 82 -6.90 7.45 11.23
N PRO A 83 -7.62 8.59 11.30
CA PRO A 83 -8.82 8.70 12.13
C PRO A 83 -9.88 7.63 11.80
N LYS A 84 -10.15 7.41 10.51
CA LYS A 84 -11.12 6.41 10.07
C LYS A 84 -10.76 5.00 10.56
N PHE A 85 -9.50 4.60 10.41
CA PHE A 85 -9.04 3.29 10.83
C PHE A 85 -9.15 3.09 12.35
N MET A 86 -8.78 4.11 13.14
CA MET A 86 -8.89 4.05 14.60
C MET A 86 -10.34 3.97 15.06
N GLU A 87 -11.24 4.74 14.44
CA GLU A 87 -12.67 4.72 14.72
C GLU A 87 -13.30 3.36 14.39
N GLU A 88 -13.01 2.81 13.22
CA GLU A 88 -13.50 1.49 12.78
C GLU A 88 -13.02 0.34 13.69
N ASN A 89 -11.86 0.50 14.33
CA ASN A 89 -11.30 -0.45 15.29
C ASN A 89 -11.63 -0.11 16.76
N GLY A 90 -12.47 0.89 17.02
CA GLY A 90 -12.98 1.22 18.35
C GLY A 90 -12.00 1.95 19.28
N ILE A 91 -10.93 2.55 18.74
CA ILE A 91 -9.91 3.27 19.52
C ILE A 91 -10.36 4.73 19.66
N LYS A 92 -10.91 5.09 20.84
CA LYS A 92 -11.60 6.37 21.05
C LYS A 92 -10.69 7.56 21.35
N HIS A 93 -9.65 7.34 22.14
CA HIS A 93 -8.80 8.41 22.64
C HIS A 93 -7.52 8.51 21.80
N VAL A 94 -7.62 9.14 20.63
CA VAL A 94 -6.50 9.26 19.69
C VAL A 94 -6.34 10.71 19.25
N THR A 95 -5.11 11.20 19.22
CA THR A 95 -4.75 12.48 18.60
C THR A 95 -3.74 12.25 17.50
N PHE A 96 -3.89 13.01 16.41
CA PHE A 96 -3.02 12.90 15.25
C PHE A 96 -2.15 14.14 15.12
N SER A 97 -0.88 13.93 14.78
CA SER A 97 0.05 15.00 14.45
C SER A 97 0.78 14.69 13.15
N THR A 98 0.97 15.70 12.32
CA THR A 98 1.86 15.61 11.16
C THR A 98 3.29 15.87 11.61
N ALA A 99 4.25 15.06 11.16
CA ALA A 99 5.67 15.34 11.34
C ALA A 99 6.29 15.83 10.03
N ASP A 100 6.98 16.97 10.08
CA ASP A 100 7.77 17.48 8.97
C ASP A 100 9.12 16.74 8.93
N GLY A 101 9.13 15.58 8.29
CA GLY A 101 10.31 14.70 8.16
C GLY A 101 10.43 13.63 9.25
N ALA A 102 11.24 12.61 8.96
CA ALA A 102 11.59 11.44 9.80
C ALA A 102 10.48 11.04 10.79
N LEU A 103 9.34 10.62 10.26
CA LEU A 103 8.16 10.26 11.05
C LEU A 103 8.50 9.18 12.08
N GLU A 104 9.41 8.29 11.72
CA GLU A 104 9.90 7.17 12.50
C GLU A 104 10.67 7.59 13.77
N ALA A 105 11.19 8.82 13.81
CA ALA A 105 11.84 9.38 14.98
C ALA A 105 10.84 9.95 16.02
N ALA A 106 9.59 10.21 15.62
CA ALA A 106 8.60 10.88 16.48
C ALA A 106 8.34 10.14 17.81
N PRO A 107 8.28 8.79 17.86
CA PRO A 107 8.16 8.06 19.13
C PRO A 107 9.39 8.22 20.03
N ALA A 108 10.60 8.12 19.46
CA ALA A 108 11.85 8.27 20.22
C ALA A 108 12.04 9.69 20.77
N MET A 109 11.55 10.70 20.05
CA MET A 109 11.54 12.10 20.49
C MET A 109 10.42 12.42 21.50
N GLY A 110 9.52 11.47 21.76
CA GLY A 110 8.37 11.65 22.64
C GLY A 110 7.29 12.58 22.09
N ILE A 111 7.32 12.89 20.79
CA ILE A 111 6.30 13.71 20.10
C ILE A 111 5.01 12.90 19.93
N ALA A 112 5.16 11.61 19.58
CA ALA A 112 4.07 10.66 19.44
C ALA A 112 4.32 9.40 20.27
N ASP A 113 3.30 8.58 20.41
CA ASP A 113 3.35 7.28 21.07
C ASP A 113 3.55 6.15 20.05
N CYS A 114 2.98 6.32 18.86
CA CYS A 114 3.17 5.44 17.71
C CYS A 114 3.11 6.22 16.39
N ILE A 115 3.41 5.54 15.29
CA ILE A 115 3.27 6.10 13.94
C ILE A 115 2.26 5.31 13.12
N LEU A 116 1.68 5.97 12.12
CA LEU A 116 0.97 5.33 11.04
C LEU A 116 1.65 5.74 9.74
N ASP A 117 2.37 4.80 9.11
CA ASP A 117 3.18 5.09 7.94
C ASP A 117 3.24 3.92 6.95
N ILE A 118 3.78 4.18 5.76
CA ILE A 118 4.01 3.20 4.73
C ILE A 118 5.22 2.34 5.09
N VAL A 119 5.01 1.04 5.06
CA VAL A 119 6.02 0.01 5.27
C VAL A 119 6.19 -0.77 3.96
N SER A 120 7.43 -1.05 3.59
CA SER A 120 7.75 -1.96 2.47
C SER A 120 8.60 -3.12 2.98
N SER A 121 9.92 -2.97 3.08
CA SER A 121 10.79 -4.01 3.66
C SER A 121 10.78 -4.07 5.20
N GLY A 122 10.21 -3.06 5.86
CA GLY A 122 10.27 -2.91 7.32
C GLY A 122 11.62 -2.44 7.88
N THR A 123 12.63 -2.20 7.03
CA THR A 123 13.98 -1.80 7.47
C THR A 123 13.97 -0.52 8.30
N THR A 124 13.24 0.50 7.84
CA THR A 124 13.18 1.80 8.53
C THR A 124 12.56 1.69 9.92
N LEU A 125 11.54 0.85 10.09
CA LEU A 125 10.95 0.58 11.41
C LEU A 125 11.97 -0.06 12.34
N LYS A 126 12.67 -1.09 11.86
CA LYS A 126 13.68 -1.81 12.63
C LYS A 126 14.83 -0.90 13.07
N GLU A 127 15.31 -0.04 12.19
CA GLU A 127 16.38 0.94 12.49
C GLU A 127 15.96 1.95 13.56
N ASN A 128 14.66 2.24 13.67
CA ASN A 128 14.09 3.14 14.68
C ASN A 128 13.51 2.40 15.91
N ASN A 129 13.81 1.11 16.06
CA ASN A 129 13.30 0.26 17.15
C ASN A 129 11.75 0.26 17.23
N LEU A 130 11.09 0.25 16.08
CA LEU A 130 9.65 0.09 15.97
C LEU A 130 9.30 -1.33 15.49
N LYS A 131 8.08 -1.77 15.81
CA LYS A 131 7.46 -2.99 15.28
C LYS A 131 6.05 -2.72 14.80
N GLU A 132 5.66 -3.47 13.79
CA GLU A 132 4.26 -3.60 13.40
C GLU A 132 3.52 -4.53 14.37
N ILE A 133 2.21 -4.38 14.45
CA ILE A 133 1.34 -5.19 15.33
C ILE A 133 0.26 -5.88 14.52
N GLU A 134 -0.20 -7.03 15.00
CA GLU A 134 -1.31 -7.78 14.43
C GLU A 134 -2.58 -6.91 14.35
N GLY A 135 -3.21 -6.89 13.19
CA GLY A 135 -4.36 -6.03 12.92
C GLY A 135 -4.00 -4.53 12.79
N GLY A 136 -2.72 -4.16 12.84
CA GLY A 136 -2.25 -2.78 12.64
C GLY A 136 -2.12 -2.37 11.17
N VAL A 137 -2.21 -3.32 10.23
CA VAL A 137 -2.20 -3.04 8.80
C VAL A 137 -3.53 -2.43 8.39
N VAL A 138 -3.49 -1.18 7.93
CA VAL A 138 -4.65 -0.41 7.48
C VAL A 138 -5.05 -0.82 6.06
N LEU A 139 -4.08 -0.94 5.17
CA LEU A 139 -4.31 -1.38 3.79
C LEU A 139 -3.02 -1.92 3.15
N GLU A 140 -3.22 -2.78 2.16
CA GLU A 140 -2.19 -3.21 1.22
C GLU A 140 -2.18 -2.25 0.02
N SER A 141 -1.00 -1.99 -0.55
CA SER A 141 -0.84 -1.04 -1.65
C SER A 141 0.21 -1.50 -2.66
N GLN A 142 -0.05 -1.20 -3.93
CA GLN A 142 0.93 -1.33 -4.99
C GLN A 142 0.75 -0.22 -6.03
N ALA A 143 1.71 -0.10 -6.96
CA ALA A 143 1.55 0.82 -8.07
C ALA A 143 0.44 0.34 -9.01
N ALA A 144 -0.40 1.27 -9.45
CA ALA A 144 -1.34 0.97 -10.51
C ALA A 144 -1.75 2.15 -11.36
N LEU A 145 -2.39 1.85 -12.50
CA LEU A 145 -2.74 2.82 -13.51
C LEU A 145 -4.15 3.35 -13.24
N VAL A 146 -4.26 4.66 -13.02
CA VAL A 146 -5.55 5.36 -12.89
C VAL A 146 -5.76 6.35 -14.02
N ALA A 147 -7.02 6.66 -14.29
CA ALA A 147 -7.43 7.72 -15.19
C ALA A 147 -8.64 8.47 -14.64
N SER A 148 -8.81 9.73 -15.06
CA SER A 148 -10.04 10.48 -14.83
C SER A 148 -11.07 10.11 -15.89
N ARG A 149 -12.27 9.68 -15.47
CA ARG A 149 -13.44 9.37 -16.30
C ARG A 149 -13.76 10.54 -17.21
N ARG A 150 -13.84 11.74 -16.65
CA ARG A 150 -14.08 12.98 -17.37
C ARG A 150 -12.99 13.25 -18.40
N ALA A 151 -11.71 13.03 -18.05
CA ALA A 151 -10.64 13.16 -19.03
C ALA A 151 -10.78 12.14 -20.17
N LEU A 152 -11.14 10.89 -19.87
CA LEU A 152 -11.34 9.84 -20.88
C LEU A 152 -12.51 10.15 -21.83
N THR A 153 -13.57 10.80 -21.35
CA THR A 153 -14.76 11.12 -22.15
C THR A 153 -14.66 12.46 -22.88
N GLU A 154 -14.13 13.50 -22.23
CA GLU A 154 -14.15 14.87 -22.76
C GLU A 154 -12.87 15.26 -23.50
N ARG A 155 -11.70 14.70 -23.11
CA ARG A 155 -10.42 15.08 -23.73
C ARG A 155 -10.14 14.19 -24.94
N LYS A 156 -10.22 14.77 -26.13
CA LYS A 156 -9.89 14.10 -27.38
C LYS A 156 -8.51 13.43 -27.31
N GLY A 157 -8.46 12.14 -27.62
CA GLY A 157 -7.24 11.33 -27.64
C GLY A 157 -6.85 10.69 -26.30
N ALA A 158 -7.39 11.14 -25.17
CA ALA A 158 -7.04 10.59 -23.86
C ALA A 158 -7.36 9.09 -23.74
N LEU A 159 -8.53 8.68 -24.21
CA LEU A 159 -8.93 7.27 -24.21
C LEU A 159 -7.96 6.40 -25.02
N ASN A 160 -7.59 6.84 -26.23
CA ASN A 160 -6.66 6.09 -27.09
C ASN A 160 -5.28 5.98 -26.46
N THR A 161 -4.76 7.07 -25.87
CA THR A 161 -3.47 7.05 -25.18
C THR A 161 -3.49 6.13 -23.97
N VAL A 162 -4.55 6.17 -23.16
CA VAL A 162 -4.68 5.27 -21.99
C VAL A 162 -4.80 3.81 -22.41
N HIS A 163 -5.53 3.52 -23.49
CA HIS A 163 -5.62 2.19 -24.07
C HIS A 163 -4.24 1.67 -24.52
N GLU A 164 -3.47 2.48 -25.26
CA GLU A 164 -2.12 2.11 -25.69
C GLU A 164 -1.16 1.88 -24.51
N ILE A 165 -1.26 2.70 -23.46
CA ILE A 165 -0.47 2.51 -22.23
C ILE A 165 -0.87 1.20 -21.54
N LEU A 166 -2.17 0.92 -21.41
CA LEU A 166 -2.67 -0.30 -20.80
C LEU A 166 -2.13 -1.54 -21.53
N GLU A 167 -2.28 -1.60 -22.86
CA GLU A 167 -1.80 -2.73 -23.67
C GLU A 167 -0.28 -2.95 -23.49
N ARG A 168 0.50 -1.85 -23.45
CA ARG A 168 1.95 -1.95 -23.25
C ARG A 168 2.33 -2.45 -21.87
N LEU A 169 1.62 -1.99 -20.83
CA LEU A 169 1.86 -2.44 -19.46
C LEU A 169 1.49 -3.92 -19.30
N GLU A 170 0.33 -4.34 -19.80
CA GLU A 170 -0.08 -5.75 -19.74
C GLU A 170 0.88 -6.66 -20.53
N ALA A 171 1.31 -6.23 -21.71
CA ALA A 171 2.29 -6.96 -22.51
C ALA A 171 3.65 -7.08 -21.78
N HIS A 172 4.10 -6.00 -21.13
CA HIS A 172 5.33 -6.01 -20.33
C HIS A 172 5.22 -6.95 -19.14
N LEU A 173 4.13 -6.87 -18.37
CA LEU A 173 3.87 -7.74 -17.22
C LEU A 173 3.80 -9.21 -17.61
N LYS A 174 3.22 -9.53 -18.77
CA LYS A 174 3.17 -10.90 -19.30
C LYS A 174 4.54 -11.41 -19.75
N ALA A 175 5.38 -10.52 -20.27
CA ALA A 175 6.74 -10.87 -20.71
C ALA A 175 7.71 -11.00 -19.53
N ASP A 176 7.38 -10.44 -18.37
CA ASP A 176 8.20 -10.54 -17.18
C ASP A 176 8.41 -12.01 -16.77
N GLY A 177 9.67 -12.35 -16.44
CA GLY A 177 10.08 -13.73 -16.16
C GLY A 177 10.07 -14.69 -17.36
N GLN A 178 9.74 -14.25 -18.58
CA GLN A 178 9.78 -15.07 -19.79
C GLN A 178 11.11 -14.91 -20.53
N PHE A 179 11.64 -16.02 -21.05
CA PHE A 179 12.86 -16.03 -21.86
C PHE A 179 12.61 -16.75 -23.18
N THR A 180 13.02 -16.11 -24.28
CA THR A 180 13.05 -16.79 -25.59
C THR A 180 14.28 -17.69 -25.64
N VAL A 181 14.07 -19.00 -25.57
CA VAL A 181 15.12 -19.99 -25.72
C VAL A 181 15.06 -20.60 -27.12
N VAL A 182 16.17 -20.51 -27.86
CA VAL A 182 16.32 -21.15 -29.16
C VAL A 182 17.41 -22.19 -29.06
N ALA A 183 17.09 -23.43 -29.41
CA ALA A 183 18.03 -24.54 -29.34
C ALA A 183 18.04 -25.33 -30.63
N ASN A 184 19.22 -25.80 -31.04
CA ASN A 184 19.37 -26.73 -32.15
C ASN A 184 19.19 -28.15 -31.65
N MET A 185 18.31 -28.92 -32.30
CA MET A 185 18.07 -30.33 -31.99
C MET A 185 18.21 -31.17 -33.25
N ARG A 186 18.85 -32.34 -33.13
CA ARG A 186 18.86 -33.33 -34.19
C ARG A 186 17.54 -34.12 -34.16
N GLY A 187 16.91 -34.26 -35.32
CA GLY A 187 15.71 -35.09 -35.51
C GLY A 187 15.50 -35.37 -36.99
N ASN A 188 14.73 -36.42 -37.30
CA ASN A 188 14.44 -36.83 -38.68
C ASN A 188 13.20 -36.14 -39.24
N SER A 189 12.35 -35.56 -38.38
CA SER A 189 11.17 -34.76 -38.76
C SER A 189 10.87 -33.67 -37.72
N ALA A 190 10.08 -32.65 -38.10
CA ALA A 190 9.63 -31.61 -37.17
C ALA A 190 8.76 -32.18 -36.04
N GLN A 191 7.90 -33.16 -36.34
CA GLN A 191 7.06 -33.84 -35.35
C GLN A 191 7.90 -34.56 -34.29
N GLU A 192 8.96 -35.28 -34.68
CA GLU A 192 9.86 -35.96 -33.74
C GLU A 192 10.53 -34.97 -32.77
N VAL A 193 11.00 -33.82 -33.30
CA VAL A 193 11.62 -32.79 -32.46
C VAL A 193 10.59 -32.15 -31.53
N ALA A 194 9.38 -31.89 -32.01
CA ALA A 194 8.31 -31.30 -31.19
C ALA A 194 7.87 -32.23 -30.04
N GLU A 195 7.69 -33.53 -30.29
CA GLU A 195 7.36 -34.51 -29.25
C GLU A 195 8.45 -34.56 -28.16
N ARG A 196 9.74 -34.51 -28.54
CA ARG A 196 10.85 -34.50 -27.58
C ARG A 196 10.95 -33.23 -26.73
N VAL A 197 10.48 -32.09 -27.25
CA VAL A 197 10.48 -30.81 -26.52
C VAL A 197 9.29 -30.74 -25.55
N LEU A 198 8.18 -31.40 -25.88
CA LEU A 198 6.93 -31.36 -25.11
C LEU A 198 6.77 -32.51 -24.10
N SER A 199 7.60 -33.55 -24.17
CA SER A 199 7.67 -34.67 -23.20
C SER A 199 8.46 -34.31 -21.95
#